data_AF-A0A0W8CMD4-F1
#
_entry.id   AF-A0A0W8CMD4-F1
#
_cell.length_a   1.000
_cell.length_b   1.000
_cell.length_c   1.000
_cell.angle_alpha   90.00
_cell.angle_beta   90.00
_cell.angle_gamma   90.00
#
_symmetry.space_group_name_H-M   'P 1'
#
loop_
_entity.id
_entity.type
_entity.pdbx_description
1 polymer ?
#
loop_
_entity_poly.entity_id
_entity_poly.type
_entity_poly.pdbx_seq_one_letter_code
_entity_poly.pdbx_strand_id
1 'polypeptide(L)'
;MKPCKYTMIQDDSIHIGFIAQELKQVCPIPVSGDPNSPLHPETGLPPDPMGIDLSSLTAVLCKAIQEQNAMITALQTQIQDAIARIGILERKTKLMPVL
;
A
#
# COMPACT_ATOMS: atom_id res chain seq x y z
N MET A 1 -1.10 -1.89 4.62
CA MET A 1 -2.14 -2.89 4.33
C MET A 1 -1.63 -4.25 4.79
N LYS A 2 -2.49 -5.12 5.36
CA LYS A 2 -2.09 -6.42 5.92
C LYS A 2 -2.91 -7.53 5.26
N PRO A 3 -2.40 -8.20 4.21
CA PRO A 3 -3.11 -9.33 3.64
C PRO A 3 -3.11 -10.49 4.64
N CYS A 4 -4.22 -11.20 4.73
CA CYS A 4 -4.39 -12.35 5.61
C CYS A 4 -5.11 -13.49 4.89
N LYS A 5 -4.89 -14.70 5.39
CA LYS A 5 -5.67 -15.88 5.04
C LYS A 5 -6.77 -16.02 6.08
N TYR A 6 -8.00 -16.21 5.64
CA TYR A 6 -9.15 -16.42 6.52
C TYR A 6 -10.07 -17.50 5.97
N THR A 7 -10.87 -18.08 6.86
CA THR A 7 -11.88 -19.08 6.54
C THR A 7 -13.25 -18.46 6.75
N MET A 8 -14.13 -18.61 5.76
CA MET A 8 -15.51 -18.14 5.87
C MET A 8 -16.30 -19.04 6.83
N ILE A 9 -17.01 -18.44 7.77
CA ILE A 9 -17.82 -19.18 8.76
C ILE A 9 -18.99 -19.92 8.09
N GLN A 10 -19.50 -19.40 6.98
CA GLN A 10 -20.69 -19.93 6.32
C GLN A 10 -20.46 -21.26 5.59
N ASP A 11 -19.27 -21.46 5.00
CA ASP A 11 -19.02 -22.57 4.07
C ASP A 11 -17.61 -23.19 4.20
N ASP A 12 -16.84 -22.81 5.23
CA ASP A 12 -15.45 -23.23 5.46
C ASP A 12 -14.48 -22.95 4.31
N SER A 13 -14.86 -22.11 3.34
CA SER A 13 -13.99 -21.75 2.22
C SER A 13 -12.82 -20.89 2.68
N ILE A 14 -11.63 -21.17 2.13
CA ILE A 14 -10.40 -20.45 2.45
C ILE A 14 -10.18 -19.35 1.42
N HIS A 15 -10.01 -18.12 1.89
CA HIS A 15 -9.75 -16.95 1.07
C HIS A 15 -8.45 -16.27 1.52
N ILE A 16 -7.84 -15.54 0.59
CA ILE A 16 -6.71 -14.64 0.86
C ILE A 16 -7.16 -13.24 0.45
N GLY A 17 -7.06 -12.29 1.37
CA GLY A 17 -7.52 -10.93 1.13
C GLY A 17 -7.19 -10.00 2.27
N PHE A 18 -8.04 -8.99 2.48
CA PHE A 18 -7.88 -8.00 3.54
C PHE A 18 -9.14 -7.96 4.41
N ILE A 19 -8.98 -7.56 5.65
CA ILE A 19 -10.09 -7.23 6.53
C ILE A 19 -10.54 -5.80 6.24
N ALA A 20 -11.82 -5.61 5.91
CA ALA A 20 -12.37 -4.31 5.47
C ALA A 20 -12.16 -3.21 6.51
N GLN A 21 -12.35 -3.53 7.80
CA GLN A 21 -12.18 -2.63 8.93
C GLN A 21 -10.75 -2.11 9.03
N GLU A 22 -9.76 -3.00 8.87
CA GLU A 22 -8.34 -2.63 8.90
C GLU A 22 -7.94 -1.87 7.63
N LEU A 23 -8.48 -2.29 6.48
CA LEU A 23 -8.18 -1.67 5.20
C LEU A 23 -8.68 -0.22 5.16
N LYS A 24 -9.84 0.08 5.73
CA LYS A 24 -10.41 1.44 5.79
C LYS A 24 -9.47 2.46 6.43
N GLN A 25 -8.65 2.03 7.41
CA GLN A 25 -7.71 2.91 8.10
C GLN A 25 -6.51 3.32 7.24
N VAL A 26 -6.18 2.55 6.19
CA VAL A 26 -5.00 2.76 5.35
C VAL A 26 -5.33 3.08 3.89
N CYS A 27 -6.45 2.58 3.37
CA CYS A 27 -6.93 2.75 2.01
C CYS A 27 -8.46 2.71 2.03
N PRO A 28 -9.13 3.85 2.30
CA PRO A 28 -10.59 3.88 2.44
C PRO A 28 -11.35 3.78 1.11
N ILE A 29 -10.70 4.12 -0.01
CA ILE A 29 -11.33 4.20 -1.35
C ILE A 29 -12.11 2.92 -1.73
N PRO A 30 -11.55 1.70 -1.62
CA PRO A 30 -12.27 0.49 -1.99
C PRO A 30 -13.19 -0.05 -0.89
N VAL A 31 -13.35 0.64 0.25
CA VAL A 31 -14.09 0.12 1.40
C VAL A 31 -15.42 0.86 1.57
N SER A 32 -16.51 0.11 1.58
CA SER A 32 -17.87 0.60 1.86
C SER A 32 -18.43 0.00 3.14
N GLY A 33 -19.61 0.46 3.54
CA GLY A 33 -20.35 -0.01 4.70
C GLY A 33 -20.00 0.67 6.02
N ASP A 34 -20.83 0.40 7.02
CA ASP A 34 -20.72 0.95 8.37
C ASP A 34 -20.17 -0.09 9.36
N PRO A 35 -19.01 0.15 10.01
CA PRO A 35 -18.50 -0.73 11.07
C PRO A 35 -19.45 -0.86 12.26
N ASN A 36 -20.36 0.09 12.47
CA ASN A 36 -21.32 0.09 13.56
C ASN A 36 -22.74 -0.29 13.13
N SER A 37 -22.90 -0.84 11.92
CA SER A 37 -24.20 -1.28 11.42
C SER A 37 -24.82 -2.29 12.42
N PRO A 38 -26.01 -2.00 12.99
CA PRO A 38 -26.65 -2.89 13.97
C PRO A 38 -27.06 -4.20 13.29
N LEU A 39 -27.13 -5.29 14.04
CA LEU A 39 -27.63 -6.56 13.50
C LEU A 39 -29.16 -6.48 13.32
N HIS A 40 -29.65 -6.92 12.17
CA HIS A 40 -31.09 -7.02 11.93
C HIS A 40 -31.70 -8.08 12.86
N PRO A 41 -32.78 -7.77 13.61
CA PRO A 41 -33.32 -8.66 14.65
C PRO A 41 -33.70 -10.06 14.18
N GLU A 42 -34.17 -10.18 12.93
CA GLU A 42 -34.67 -11.47 12.40
C GLU A 42 -33.60 -12.29 11.67
N THR A 43 -32.66 -11.62 10.99
CA THR A 43 -31.67 -12.31 10.15
C THR A 43 -30.30 -12.42 10.83
N GLY A 44 -30.07 -11.64 11.89
CA GLY A 44 -28.78 -11.55 12.57
C GLY A 44 -27.66 -10.94 11.71
N LEU A 45 -27.98 -10.41 10.52
CA LEU A 45 -27.01 -9.80 9.60
C LEU A 45 -27.10 -8.28 9.66
N PRO A 46 -25.98 -7.55 9.53
CA PRO A 46 -26.01 -6.10 9.43
C PRO A 46 -26.67 -5.69 8.09
N PRO A 47 -27.55 -4.67 8.07
CA PRO A 47 -28.12 -4.13 6.84
C PRO A 47 -27.07 -3.45 5.95
N ASP A 48 -25.98 -2.95 6.51
CA ASP A 48 -24.88 -2.32 5.77
C ASP A 48 -23.53 -2.99 6.12
N PRO A 49 -23.27 -4.21 5.64
CA PRO A 49 -22.03 -4.93 5.93
C PRO A 49 -20.82 -4.20 5.31
N MET A 50 -19.73 -4.10 6.06
CA MET A 50 -18.47 -3.61 5.50
C MET A 50 -17.95 -4.57 4.42
N GLY A 51 -17.62 -4.00 3.26
CA GLY A 51 -17.16 -4.75 2.10
C GLY A 51 -15.96 -4.09 1.42
N ILE A 52 -15.27 -4.86 0.59
CA ILE A 52 -14.17 -4.37 -0.24
C ILE A 52 -14.57 -4.54 -1.70
N ASP A 53 -14.62 -3.45 -2.45
CA ASP A 53 -14.69 -3.49 -3.90
C ASP A 53 -13.30 -3.82 -4.47
N LEU A 54 -13.13 -5.07 -4.90
CA LEU A 54 -11.88 -5.57 -5.47
C LEU A 54 -11.50 -4.86 -6.78
N SER A 55 -12.47 -4.34 -7.53
CA SER A 55 -12.18 -3.61 -8.78
C SER A 55 -11.52 -2.26 -8.47
N SER A 56 -12.12 -1.50 -7.55
CA SER A 56 -11.53 -0.26 -7.05
C SER A 56 -10.18 -0.51 -6.37
N LEU A 57 -10.06 -1.57 -5.56
CA LEU A 57 -8.80 -1.92 -4.91
C LEU A 57 -7.70 -2.19 -5.94
N THR A 58 -8.01 -2.92 -7.02
CA THR A 58 -7.07 -3.20 -8.10
C THR A 58 -6.59 -1.91 -8.76
N ALA A 59 -7.50 -0.99 -9.09
CA ALA A 59 -7.14 0.30 -9.68
C ALA A 59 -6.24 1.13 -8.76
N VAL A 60 -6.54 1.18 -7.45
CA VAL A 60 -5.73 1.88 -6.45
C VAL A 60 -4.34 1.25 -6.32
N LEU A 61 -4.25 -0.08 -6.30
CA LEU A 61 -2.97 -0.79 -6.24
C LEU A 61 -2.13 -0.56 -7.51
N CYS A 62 -2.74 -0.57 -8.69
CA CYS A 62 -2.05 -0.24 -9.94
C CYS A 62 -1.46 1.18 -9.89
N LYS A 63 -2.24 2.17 -9.42
CA LYS A 63 -1.76 3.54 -9.25
C LYS A 63 -0.60 3.61 -8.24
N ALA A 64 -0.73 2.92 -7.10
CA ALA A 64 0.31 2.89 -6.07
C ALA A 64 1.63 2.30 -6.60
N ILE A 65 1.57 1.26 -7.44
CA ILE A 65 2.75 0.68 -8.11
C ILE A 65 3.39 1.68 -9.08
N GLN A 66 2.57 2.39 -9.87
CA GLN A 66 3.09 3.41 -10.79
C GLN A 66 3.80 4.55 -10.06
N GLU A 67 3.19 5.06 -8.98
CA GLU A 67 3.78 6.11 -8.13
C GLU A 67 5.07 5.62 -7.46
N GLN A 68 5.09 4.38 -6.95
CA GLN A 68 6.30 3.79 -6.37
C GLN A 68 7.43 3.64 -7.40
N ASN A 69 7.13 3.19 -8.61
CA ASN A 69 8.13 3.08 -9.68
C ASN A 69 8.71 4.45 -10.04
N ALA A 70 7.88 5.49 -10.12
CA ALA A 70 8.35 6.86 -10.38
C ALA A 70 9.29 7.35 -9.26
N MET A 71 8.95 7.09 -7.99
CA MET A 71 9.82 7.43 -6.86
C MET A 71 11.13 6.65 -6.88
N ILE A 72 11.10 5.35 -7.20
CA ILE A 72 12.30 4.52 -7.33
C ILE A 72 13.23 5.10 -8.40
N THR A 73 12.69 5.42 -9.59
CA THR A 73 13.49 6.02 -10.67
C THR A 73 14.09 7.36 -10.23
N ALA A 74 13.31 8.22 -9.59
CA ALA A 74 13.81 9.51 -9.09
C ALA A 74 14.94 9.35 -8.06
N LEU A 75 14.80 8.39 -7.12
CA LEU A 75 15.83 8.09 -6.12
C LEU A 75 17.09 7.51 -6.76
N GLN A 76 16.95 6.62 -7.75
CA GLN A 76 18.09 6.07 -8.50
C GLN A 76 18.88 7.18 -9.21
N THR A 77 18.20 8.14 -9.83
CA THR A 77 18.85 9.31 -10.46
C THR A 77 19.61 10.14 -9.41
N GLN A 78 18.98 10.46 -8.28
CA GLN A 78 19.63 11.23 -7.22
C GLN A 78 20.87 10.53 -6.66
N ILE A 79 20.81 9.21 -6.47
CA ILE A 79 21.96 8.41 -6.02
C ILE A 79 23.08 8.47 -7.06
N GLN A 80 22.77 8.31 -8.35
CA GLN A 80 23.77 8.37 -9.41
C GLN A 80 24.45 9.74 -9.48
N ASP A 81 23.69 10.81 -9.36
CA ASP A 81 24.20 12.18 -9.33
C ASP A 81 25.09 12.42 -8.10
N ALA A 82 24.69 11.92 -6.93
CA ALA A 82 25.48 12.01 -5.71
C ALA A 82 26.81 11.27 -5.84
N ILE A 83 26.81 10.05 -6.38
CA ILE A 83 28.02 9.25 -6.65
C ILE A 83 28.95 10.01 -7.60
N ALA A 84 28.42 10.58 -8.69
CA ALA A 84 29.21 11.35 -9.64
C ALA A 84 29.88 12.57 -8.98
N ARG A 85 29.14 13.31 -8.15
CA ARG A 85 29.67 14.47 -7.41
C ARG A 85 30.76 14.07 -6.42
N ILE A 86 30.56 13.01 -5.66
CA ILE A 86 31.57 12.47 -4.74
C ILE A 86 32.84 12.13 -5.51
N GLY A 87 32.74 11.43 -6.64
CA GLY A 87 33.91 11.08 -7.46
C GLY A 87 34.66 12.28 -8.05
N ILE A 88 33.99 13.43 -8.26
CA ILE A 88 34.65 14.68 -8.66
C ILE A 88 35.39 15.29 -7.47
N LEU A 89 34.74 15.34 -6.30
CA LEU A 89 35.32 15.90 -5.08
C LEU A 89 36.55 15.10 -4.63
N GLU A 90 36.48 13.77 -4.63
CA GLU A 90 37.61 12.90 -4.29
C GLU A 90 38.82 13.12 -5.22
N ARG A 91 38.57 13.32 -6.52
CA ARG A 91 39.63 13.65 -7.48
C ARG A 91 40.24 15.02 -7.18
N LYS A 92 39.41 16.03 -6.91
CA LYS A 92 39.88 17.38 -6.55
C LYS A 92 40.74 17.36 -5.29
N THR A 93 40.32 16.64 -4.24
CA THR A 93 41.09 16.51 -3.00
C THR A 93 42.46 15.85 -3.23
N LYS A 94 42.54 14.81 -4.07
CA LYS A 94 43.82 14.16 -4.41
C LYS A 94 44.78 15.05 -5.21
N LEU A 95 44.25 16.02 -5.95
CA LEU A 95 45.02 16.97 -6.76
C LEU A 95 45.42 18.24 -5.97
N MET A 96 44.91 18.43 -4.75
CA MET A 96 45.32 19.55 -3.91
C MET A 96 46.68 19.24 -3.27
N PRO A 97 47.69 20.12 -3.43
CA PRO A 97 48.94 19.96 -2.71
C PRO A 97 48.68 20.08 -1.20
N VAL A 98 49.30 19.20 -0.43
CA VAL A 98 49.34 19.31 1.04
C VAL A 98 50.14 20.57 1.35
N LEU A 99 49.48 21.58 1.93
CA LEU A 99 50.11 22.77 2.50
C LEU A 99 50.82 22.40 3.81
#